data_AF-A0A532DCY3-F1
#
_entry.id   AF-A0A532DCY3-F1
#
_cell.length_a   1.000
_cell.length_b   1.000
_cell.length_c   1.000
_cell.angle_alpha   90.00
_cell.angle_beta   90.00
_cell.angle_gamma   90.00
#
_symmetry.space_group_name_H-M   'P 1'
#
loop_
_entity.id
_entity.type
_entity.pdbx_description
1 polymer ?
#
loop_
_entity_poly.entity_id
_entity_poly.type
_entity_poly.pdbx_seq_one_letter_code
_entity_poly.pdbx_strand_id
1 'polypeptide(L)'
;MTRQLLLLLMLTGLMAIEAQSLAQAETEVLGFAVVSEAPRDKAVVPAKFSVNDTLSDIKLLASETILNNLIWKKLEICHAMRIEGYRVAEGFQVLTVHIIDAGMLPMSLQSFAGDCLIKKAIELAPMRD
;
A
#
# COMPACT_ATOMS: atom_id res chain seq x y z
N MET A 1 11.21 -39.80 40.65
CA MET A 1 10.49 -39.71 39.35
C MET A 1 9.78 -38.38 39.12
N THR A 2 9.24 -37.71 40.14
CA THR A 2 8.50 -36.44 40.00
C THR A 2 9.37 -35.20 39.68
N ARG A 3 10.62 -35.14 40.16
CA ARG A 3 11.52 -33.99 39.88
C ARG A 3 12.09 -33.97 38.45
N GLN A 4 12.31 -35.14 37.84
CA GLN A 4 12.79 -35.24 36.46
C GLN A 4 11.70 -34.85 35.45
N LEU A 5 10.44 -35.24 35.69
CA LEU A 5 9.31 -34.80 34.86
C LEU A 5 9.14 -33.28 34.89
N LEU A 6 9.29 -32.66 36.06
CA LEU A 6 9.14 -31.22 36.23
C LEU A 6 10.23 -30.44 35.47
N LEU A 7 11.47 -30.93 35.46
CA LEU A 7 12.56 -30.32 34.68
C LEU A 7 12.35 -30.46 33.17
N LEU A 8 11.84 -31.59 32.69
CA LEU A 8 11.51 -31.79 31.27
C LEU A 8 10.37 -30.87 30.79
N LEU A 9 9.33 -30.68 31.63
CA LEU A 9 8.22 -29.74 31.36
C LEU A 9 8.68 -28.27 31.29
N MET A 10 9.64 -27.88 32.13
CA MET A 10 10.20 -26.52 32.13
C MET A 10 11.12 -26.26 30.93
N LEU A 11 11.86 -27.25 30.44
CA LEU A 11 12.68 -27.10 29.23
C LEU A 11 11.84 -27.02 27.93
N THR A 12 10.69 -27.70 27.87
CA THR A 12 9.79 -27.60 26.69
C THR A 12 9.03 -26.28 26.61
N GLY A 13 8.84 -25.58 27.74
CA GLY A 13 8.13 -24.29 27.77
C GLY A 13 8.91 -23.11 27.19
N LEU A 14 10.26 -23.18 27.17
CA LEU A 14 11.10 -22.08 26.70
C LEU A 14 11.28 -22.03 25.17
N MET A 15 11.03 -23.14 24.47
CA MET A 15 11.19 -23.20 23.00
C MET A 15 9.92 -22.81 22.23
N ALA A 16 8.81 -22.55 22.93
CA ALA A 16 7.50 -22.28 22.31
C ALA A 16 7.22 -20.80 22.03
N ILE A 17 8.10 -19.88 22.45
CA ILE A 17 7.83 -18.43 22.37
C ILE A 17 8.42 -17.79 21.09
N GLU A 18 9.38 -18.42 20.42
CA GLU A 18 9.99 -17.85 19.20
C GLU A 18 9.34 -18.31 17.87
N ALA A 19 8.32 -19.17 17.91
CA ALA A 19 7.69 -19.69 16.68
C ALA A 19 6.53 -18.83 16.16
N GLN A 20 6.17 -17.73 16.81
CA GLN A 20 4.99 -16.94 16.44
C GLN A 20 5.25 -15.74 15.51
N SER A 21 6.51 -15.45 15.12
CA SER A 21 6.83 -14.27 14.29
C SER A 21 7.22 -14.57 12.84
N LEU A 22 7.29 -15.85 12.40
CA LEU A 22 7.84 -16.22 11.09
C LEU A 22 6.83 -16.70 10.05
N ALA A 23 5.52 -16.58 10.30
CA ALA A 23 4.50 -17.16 9.42
C ALA A 23 3.29 -16.24 9.18
N GLN A 24 3.48 -14.93 9.11
CA GLN A 24 2.60 -14.15 8.24
C GLN A 24 3.17 -14.32 6.84
N ALA A 25 2.68 -15.34 6.11
CA ALA A 25 2.83 -15.36 4.67
C ALA A 25 2.21 -14.05 4.17
N GLU A 26 3.06 -13.05 3.91
CA GLU A 26 2.65 -11.80 3.30
C GLU A 26 2.09 -12.18 1.94
N THR A 27 0.77 -12.36 1.89
CA THR A 27 0.09 -12.74 0.67
C THR A 27 0.14 -11.53 -0.23
N GLU A 28 0.60 -11.71 -1.46
CA GLU A 28 0.59 -10.64 -2.44
C GLU A 28 -0.85 -10.21 -2.67
N VAL A 29 -1.10 -8.92 -2.43
CA VAL A 29 -2.40 -8.29 -2.56
C VAL A 29 -2.37 -7.42 -3.78
N LEU A 30 -3.37 -7.61 -4.64
CA LEU A 30 -3.71 -6.67 -5.70
C LEU A 30 -4.60 -5.58 -5.12
N GLY A 31 -4.24 -4.33 -5.35
CA GLY A 31 -5.05 -3.19 -4.96
C GLY A 31 -5.07 -2.10 -6.02
N PHE A 32 -5.98 -1.16 -5.81
CA PHE A 32 -6.13 0.04 -6.63
C PHE A 32 -5.76 1.25 -5.79
N ALA A 33 -5.08 2.21 -6.39
CA ALA A 33 -4.66 3.42 -5.68
C ALA A 33 -4.82 4.66 -6.54
N VAL A 34 -5.06 5.79 -5.88
CA VAL A 34 -5.00 7.13 -6.47
C VAL A 34 -4.06 7.97 -5.63
N VAL A 35 -3.05 8.56 -6.25
CA VAL A 35 -2.10 9.45 -5.56
C VAL A 35 -2.84 10.65 -4.98
N SER A 36 -2.82 10.79 -3.65
CA SER A 36 -3.61 11.79 -2.94
C SER A 36 -2.91 13.14 -2.81
N GLU A 37 -1.57 13.16 -2.88
CA GLU A 37 -0.76 14.38 -2.81
C GLU A 37 0.40 14.32 -3.80
N ALA A 38 0.95 15.48 -4.17
CA ALA A 38 2.12 15.55 -5.04
C ALA A 38 3.29 14.73 -4.44
N PRO A 39 3.83 13.70 -5.12
CA PRO A 39 4.83 12.82 -4.53
C PRO A 39 6.20 13.53 -4.44
N ARG A 40 6.44 14.20 -3.30
CA ARG A 40 7.70 14.91 -2.99
C ARG A 40 8.86 13.94 -2.75
N ASP A 41 8.55 12.81 -2.13
CA ASP A 41 9.45 11.68 -1.98
C ASP A 41 8.87 10.50 -2.78
N LYS A 42 9.67 9.93 -3.69
CA LYS A 42 9.25 8.77 -4.49
C LYS A 42 9.41 7.46 -3.73
N ALA A 43 10.13 7.42 -2.61
CA ALA A 43 10.17 6.24 -1.76
C ALA A 43 8.86 6.02 -1.01
N VAL A 44 8.15 7.11 -0.69
CA VAL A 44 6.92 7.09 0.11
C VAL A 44 5.86 7.98 -0.54
N VAL A 45 4.88 7.36 -1.19
CA VAL A 45 3.83 8.07 -1.93
C VAL A 45 2.50 7.98 -1.18
N PRO A 46 1.91 9.10 -0.71
CA PRO A 46 0.59 9.08 -0.09
C PRO A 46 -0.48 8.79 -1.15
N ALA A 47 -1.42 7.90 -0.81
CA ALA A 47 -2.47 7.49 -1.73
C ALA A 47 -3.78 7.13 -1.01
N LYS A 48 -4.88 7.35 -1.72
CA LYS A 48 -6.16 6.68 -1.45
C LYS A 48 -6.07 5.28 -2.04
N PHE A 49 -6.23 4.25 -1.22
CA PHE A 49 -6.06 2.86 -1.62
C PHE A 49 -7.35 2.07 -1.40
N SER A 50 -7.64 1.16 -2.32
CA SER A 50 -8.75 0.22 -2.23
C SER A 50 -8.28 -1.20 -2.47
N VAL A 51 -8.70 -2.08 -1.56
CA VAL A 51 -8.63 -3.53 -1.70
C VAL A 51 -9.97 -4.09 -1.27
N ASN A 52 -10.54 -5.01 -2.05
CA ASN A 52 -11.86 -5.60 -1.80
C ASN A 52 -12.92 -4.52 -1.45
N ASP A 53 -12.97 -3.46 -2.28
CA ASP A 53 -13.85 -2.29 -2.15
C ASP A 53 -13.73 -1.46 -0.85
N THR A 54 -12.78 -1.79 0.02
CA THR A 54 -12.52 -1.04 1.25
C THR A 54 -11.53 0.07 0.99
N LEU A 55 -11.94 1.32 1.23
CA LEU A 55 -11.08 2.50 1.08
C LEU A 55 -10.24 2.75 2.33
N SER A 56 -8.98 3.15 2.12
CA SER A 56 -8.09 3.59 3.19
C SER A 56 -7.11 4.65 2.68
N ASP A 57 -6.71 5.57 3.56
CA ASP A 57 -5.59 6.47 3.32
C ASP A 57 -4.32 5.75 3.79
N ILE A 58 -3.36 5.54 2.88
CA ILE A 58 -2.13 4.82 3.19
C ILE A 58 -0.91 5.46 2.54
N LYS A 59 0.26 5.00 2.96
CA LYS A 59 1.53 5.26 2.28
C LYS A 59 1.87 4.07 1.39
N LEU A 60 2.16 4.34 0.12
CA LEU A 60 2.76 3.38 -0.78
C LEU A 60 4.28 3.47 -0.62
N LEU A 61 4.92 2.34 -0.31
CA LEU A 61 6.34 2.22 -0.08
C LEU A 61 6.96 1.59 -1.32
N ALA A 62 7.83 2.31 -2.01
CA ALA A 62 8.49 1.81 -3.20
C ALA A 62 9.54 0.76 -2.82
N SER A 63 9.52 -0.40 -3.48
CA SER A 63 10.65 -1.34 -3.43
C SER A 63 11.82 -0.80 -4.25
N GLU A 64 13.01 -1.36 -4.06
CA GLU A 64 14.20 -0.99 -4.84
C GLU A 64 14.00 -1.13 -6.35
N THR A 65 13.22 -2.13 -6.77
CA THR A 65 12.86 -2.34 -8.18
C THR A 65 11.90 -1.27 -8.69
N ILE A 66 10.90 -0.88 -7.87
CA ILE A 66 9.93 0.17 -8.21
C ILE A 66 10.57 1.56 -8.26
N LEU A 67 11.54 1.86 -7.40
CA LEU A 67 12.25 3.14 -7.44
C LEU A 67 12.93 3.41 -8.78
N ASN A 68 13.31 2.35 -9.51
CA ASN A 68 13.92 2.46 -10.83
C ASN A 68 12.91 2.46 -11.98
N ASN A 69 11.64 2.15 -11.71
CA ASN A 69 10.57 2.09 -12.70
C ASN A 69 10.22 3.48 -13.26
N LEU A 70 10.12 3.59 -14.59
CA LEU A 70 9.83 4.86 -15.28
C LEU A 70 8.43 5.41 -15.00
N ILE A 71 7.44 4.54 -14.84
CA ILE A 71 6.07 4.91 -14.46
C ILE A 71 6.10 5.56 -13.09
N TRP A 72 6.74 4.91 -12.12
CA TRP A 72 6.82 5.38 -10.75
C TRP A 72 7.51 6.74 -10.63
N LYS A 73 8.62 6.93 -11.35
CA LYS A 73 9.36 8.20 -11.40
C LYS A 73 8.51 9.37 -11.89
N LYS A 74 7.55 9.10 -12.78
CA LYS A 74 6.63 10.09 -13.37
C LYS A 74 5.28 10.20 -12.65
N LEU A 75 5.13 9.57 -11.48
CA LEU A 75 3.88 9.69 -10.72
C LEU A 75 3.61 11.14 -10.32
N GLU A 76 2.36 11.56 -10.50
CA GLU A 76 1.85 12.86 -10.08
C GLU A 76 0.59 12.69 -9.25
N ILE A 77 0.15 13.77 -8.62
CA ILE A 77 -1.15 13.82 -7.94
C ILE A 77 -2.27 13.43 -8.92
N CYS A 78 -3.26 12.69 -8.40
CA CYS A 78 -4.41 12.13 -9.11
C CYS A 78 -4.11 11.00 -10.10
N HIS A 79 -2.86 10.54 -10.25
CA HIS A 79 -2.62 9.33 -11.03
C HIS A 79 -3.27 8.12 -10.37
N ALA A 80 -4.08 7.42 -11.17
CA ALA A 80 -4.74 6.18 -10.81
C ALA A 80 -3.87 5.00 -11.24
N MET A 81 -3.79 3.98 -10.38
CA MET A 81 -2.94 2.82 -10.61
C MET A 81 -3.55 1.54 -10.05
N ARG A 82 -3.23 0.43 -10.72
CA ARG A 82 -3.33 -0.92 -10.16
C ARG A 82 -1.93 -1.31 -9.69
N ILE A 83 -1.83 -1.82 -8.46
CA ILE A 83 -0.58 -2.20 -7.82
C ILE A 83 -0.69 -3.58 -7.21
N GLU A 84 0.43 -4.30 -7.16
CA GLU A 84 0.57 -5.57 -6.46
C GLU A 84 1.75 -5.47 -5.48
N GLY A 85 1.63 -6.17 -4.36
CA GLY A 85 2.60 -6.10 -3.28
C GLY A 85 2.03 -6.54 -1.94
N TYR A 86 2.59 -6.05 -0.84
CA TYR A 86 2.26 -6.54 0.49
C TYR A 86 1.87 -5.40 1.43
N ARG A 87 0.90 -5.67 2.32
CA ARG A 87 0.56 -4.74 3.39
C ARG A 87 1.55 -4.95 4.55
N VAL A 88 2.20 -3.87 4.95
CA VAL A 88 3.14 -3.81 6.09
C VAL A 88 2.61 -2.82 7.13
N ALA A 89 3.24 -2.74 8.31
CA ALA A 89 2.76 -1.89 9.39
C ALA A 89 2.74 -0.39 9.01
N GLU A 90 3.71 0.04 8.21
CA GLU A 90 3.92 1.43 7.82
C GLU A 90 3.12 1.84 6.57
N GLY A 91 2.53 0.88 5.84
CA GLY A 91 1.84 1.14 4.59
C GLY A 91 1.69 -0.09 3.68
N PHE A 92 1.87 0.13 2.38
CA PHE A 92 1.79 -0.92 1.37
C PHE A 92 3.07 -0.93 0.52
N GLN A 93 3.84 -2.01 0.62
CA GLN A 93 5.06 -2.21 -0.13
C GLN A 93 4.72 -2.60 -1.57
N VAL A 94 5.06 -1.74 -2.54
CA VAL A 94 4.74 -1.91 -3.95
C VAL A 94 5.81 -2.76 -4.63
N LEU A 95 5.39 -3.79 -5.36
CA LEU A 95 6.23 -4.64 -6.21
C LEU A 95 6.01 -4.38 -7.69
N THR A 96 4.74 -4.20 -8.09
CA THR A 96 4.35 -3.92 -9.47
C THR A 96 3.43 -2.70 -9.52
N VAL A 97 3.47 -1.97 -10.63
CA VAL A 97 2.65 -0.78 -10.84
C VAL A 97 2.22 -0.66 -12.29
N HIS A 98 0.93 -0.40 -12.48
CA HIS A 98 0.33 -0.12 -13.77
C HIS A 98 -0.56 1.11 -13.66
N ILE A 99 -0.33 2.12 -14.49
CA ILE A 99 -1.25 3.26 -14.59
C ILE A 99 -2.51 2.79 -15.30
N ILE A 100 -3.64 3.22 -14.77
CA ILE A 100 -4.96 2.96 -15.33
C ILE A 100 -5.74 4.27 -15.38
N ASP A 101 -6.73 4.35 -16.27
CA ASP A 101 -7.67 5.46 -16.30
C ASP A 101 -8.58 5.44 -15.06
N ALA A 102 -9.03 6.62 -14.64
CA ALA A 102 -9.92 6.75 -13.49
C ALA A 102 -11.22 5.94 -13.64
N GLY A 103 -11.71 5.74 -14.87
CA GLY A 103 -12.90 4.92 -15.15
C GLY A 103 -12.68 3.41 -14.93
N MET A 104 -11.44 2.95 -14.84
CA MET A 104 -11.09 1.56 -14.53
C MET A 104 -10.94 1.27 -13.03
N LEU A 105 -11.07 2.29 -12.18
CA LEU A 105 -11.03 2.13 -10.73
C LEU A 105 -12.31 1.46 -10.20
N PRO A 106 -12.24 0.77 -9.05
CA PRO A 106 -13.42 0.39 -8.29
C PRO A 106 -14.29 1.62 -7.99
N MET A 107 -15.60 1.41 -7.92
CA MET A 107 -16.59 2.50 -7.74
C MET A 107 -16.27 3.38 -6.53
N SER A 108 -15.72 2.78 -5.46
CA SER A 108 -15.30 3.47 -4.25
C SER A 108 -14.19 4.51 -4.46
N LEU A 109 -13.28 4.30 -5.42
CA LEU A 109 -12.18 5.24 -5.73
C LEU A 109 -12.53 6.25 -6.83
N GLN A 110 -13.53 5.97 -7.66
CA GLN A 110 -13.87 6.84 -8.80
C GLN A 110 -14.25 8.26 -8.39
N SER A 111 -15.04 8.43 -7.32
CA SER A 111 -15.39 9.75 -6.81
C SER A 111 -14.14 10.54 -6.40
N PHE A 112 -13.24 9.91 -5.64
CA PHE A 112 -12.00 10.54 -5.19
C PHE A 112 -11.10 10.94 -6.37
N ALA A 113 -10.96 10.06 -7.36
CA ALA A 113 -10.16 10.35 -8.56
C ALA A 113 -10.75 11.53 -9.36
N GLY A 114 -12.09 11.55 -9.53
CA GLY A 114 -12.80 12.64 -10.21
C GLY A 114 -12.59 13.98 -9.50
N ASP A 115 -12.83 14.02 -8.19
CA ASP A 115 -12.66 15.22 -7.37
C ASP A 115 -11.21 15.74 -7.40
N CYS A 116 -10.24 14.82 -7.32
CA CYS A 116 -8.82 15.15 -7.43
C CYS A 116 -8.50 15.82 -8.77
N LEU A 117 -8.98 15.24 -9.88
CA LEU A 117 -8.73 15.78 -11.22
C LEU A 117 -9.40 17.14 -11.43
N ILE A 118 -10.63 17.34 -10.93
CA ILE A 118 -11.32 18.63 -10.98
C ILE A 118 -10.52 19.69 -10.21
N LYS A 119 -10.07 19.36 -9.00
CA LYS A 119 -9.25 20.27 -8.19
C LYS A 119 -7.94 20.61 -8.91
N LYS A 120 -7.25 19.61 -9.47
CA LYS A 120 -6.01 19.82 -10.26
C LYS A 120 -6.27 20.73 -11.47
N ALA A 121 -7.40 20.57 -12.16
CA ALA A 121 -7.77 21.40 -13.30
C ALA A 121 -8.00 22.87 -12.90
N ILE A 122 -8.70 23.11 -11.78
CA ILE A 122 -8.94 24.46 -11.24
C ILE A 122 -7.61 25.13 -10.84
N GLU A 123 -6.66 24.38 -10.28
CA GLU A 123 -5.34 24.91 -9.93
C GLU A 123 -4.52 25.34 -11.16
N LEU A 124 -4.68 24.64 -12.29
CA LEU A 124 -4.00 24.96 -13.55
C LEU A 124 -4.67 26.09 -14.33
N ALA A 125 -6.00 26.11 -14.35
CA ALA A 125 -6.81 27.09 -15.04
C ALA A 125 -7.91 27.58 -14.10
N PRO A 126 -7.59 28.52 -13.19
CA PRO A 126 -8.57 29.05 -12.26
C PRO A 126 -9.68 29.73 -13.06
N MET A 127 -10.93 29.37 -12.73
CA MET A 127 -12.12 30.02 -13.26
C MET A 127 -11.96 31.53 -13.01
N ARG A 128 -11.86 32.33 -14.08
CA ARG A 128 -12.01 33.77 -14.01
C ARG A 128 -13.47 34.09 -14.29
N ASP A 129 -14.10 34.83 -13.37
CA ASP A 129 -15.43 35.42 -13.58
C ASP A 129 -15.46 36.31 -14.83
#